data_AF-A0A1G3PQX8-F1
#
_entry.id   AF-A0A1G3PQX8-F1
#
_cell.length_a   1.000
_cell.length_b   1.000
_cell.length_c   1.000
_cell.angle_alpha   90.00
_cell.angle_beta   90.00
_cell.angle_gamma   90.00
#
_symmetry.space_group_name_H-M   'P 1'
#
loop_
_entity.id
_entity.type
_entity.pdbx_description
1 polymer ?
#
loop_
_entity_poly.entity_id
_entity_poly.type
_entity_poly.pdbx_seq_one_letter_code
_entity_poly.pdbx_strand_id
1 'polypeptide(L)' 'MKIGKQSKYFWIKLAINCTGLAVMAVPFAGGMNAATYPYFIAAGGGFVLAARVIVMILEARAGKK' A
#
# COMPACT_ATOMS: atom_id res chain seq x y z
N MET A 1 -12.19 20.48 11.84
CA MET A 1 -11.82 19.21 12.50
C MET A 1 -10.41 18.83 12.04
N LYS A 2 -9.36 19.12 12.83
CA LYS A 2 -7.99 18.72 12.47
C LYS A 2 -7.87 17.22 12.75
N ILE A 3 -7.97 16.39 11.71
CA ILE A 3 -7.58 14.98 11.77
C ILE A 3 -6.13 14.97 12.28
N GLY A 4 -5.95 14.53 13.54
CA GLY A 4 -4.65 14.50 14.20
C GLY A 4 -3.65 13.71 13.37
N LYS A 5 -2.36 14.07 13.39
CA LYS A 5 -1.32 13.42 12.57
C LYS A 5 -1.37 11.88 12.67
N GLN A 6 -1.69 11.32 13.84
CA GLN A 6 -1.89 9.88 14.02
C GLN A 6 -3.05 9.31 13.18
N SER A 7 -4.17 10.03 13.06
CA SER A 7 -5.28 9.61 12.22
C SER A 7 -4.87 9.58 10.74
N LYS A 8 -4.04 10.52 10.27
CA LYS A 8 -3.52 10.51 8.89
C LYS A 8 -2.67 9.28 8.59
N TYR A 9 -1.72 8.93 9.47
CA TYR A 9 -0.88 7.74 9.29
C TYR A 9 -1.70 6.45 9.33
N PHE A 10 -2.72 6.38 10.18
CA PHE A 10 -3.67 5.26 10.21
C PHE A 10 -4.39 5.10 8.87
N TRP A 11 -5.00 6.17 8.33
CA TRP A 11 -5.70 6.13 7.04
C TRP A 11 -4.76 5.76 5.88
N ILE A 12 -3.53 6.26 5.89
CA ILE A 12 -2.54 5.92 4.86
C ILE A 12 -2.13 4.44 4.94
N LYS A 13 -1.86 3.91 6.15
CA LYS A 13 -1.55 2.48 6.34
C LYS A 13 -2.72 1.59 5.91
N LEU A 14 -3.94 1.99 6.23
CA LEU A 14 -5.15 1.30 5.80
C LEU A 14 -5.28 1.27 4.27
N ALA A 15 -5.05 2.41 3.61
CA ALA A 15 -5.08 2.50 2.16
C ALA A 15 -4.03 1.59 1.51
N ILE A 16 -2.78 1.58 2.01
CA ILE A 16 -1.70 0.73 1.48
C ILE A 16 -2.03 -0.77 1.64
N ASN A 17 -2.63 -1.17 2.78
CA ASN A 17 -3.09 -2.56 2.95
C ASN A 17 -4.20 -2.92 1.95
N CYS A 18 -5.15 -2.01 1.72
CA CYS A 18 -6.23 -2.23 0.76
C CYS A 18 -5.68 -2.33 -0.67
N THR A 19 -4.71 -1.49 -1.04
CA THR A 19 -3.99 -1.58 -2.32
C THR A 19 -3.24 -2.90 -2.44
N GLY A 20 -2.59 -3.39 -1.37
CA GLY A 20 -1.94 -4.69 -1.35
C GLY A 20 -2.89 -5.85 -1.65
N LEU A 21 -4.07 -5.86 -1.01
CA LEU A 21 -5.11 -6.85 -1.32
C LEU A 21 -5.64 -6.70 -2.75
N ALA A 22 -5.85 -5.47 -3.22
CA ALA A 22 -6.32 -5.22 -4.59
C ALA A 22 -5.31 -5.72 -5.63
N VAL A 23 -4.00 -5.51 -5.43
CA VAL A 23 -2.97 -6.02 -6.35
C VAL A 23 -3.00 -7.55 -6.45
N MET A 24 -3.31 -8.24 -5.35
CA MET A 24 -3.49 -9.69 -5.37
C MET A 24 -4.82 -10.11 -6.00
N ALA A 25 -5.89 -9.34 -5.83
CA ALA A 25 -7.25 -9.70 -6.26
C ALA A 25 -7.55 -9.34 -7.73
N VAL A 26 -7.02 -8.23 -8.25
CA VAL A 26 -7.26 -7.73 -9.62
C VAL A 26 -6.91 -8.76 -10.70
N PRO A 27 -5.79 -9.50 -10.62
CA PRO A 27 -5.48 -10.56 -11.58
C PRO A 27 -6.59 -11.61 -11.70
N PHE A 28 -7.18 -12.01 -10.57
CA PHE A 28 -8.24 -13.02 -10.52
C PHE A 28 -9.61 -12.46 -10.93
N ALA A 29 -9.93 -11.24 -10.48
CA ALA A 29 -11.23 -10.62 -10.76
C ALA A 29 -11.34 -10.02 -12.18
N GLY A 30 -10.21 -9.58 -12.76
CA GLY A 30 -10.16 -8.91 -14.05
C GLY A 30 -9.97 -9.84 -15.25
N GLY A 31 -9.88 -11.16 -15.04
CA GLY A 31 -9.67 -12.12 -16.13
C GLY A 31 -8.34 -11.93 -16.87
N MET A 32 -7.31 -11.40 -16.19
CA MET A 32 -5.98 -11.21 -16.79
C MET A 32 -5.40 -12.57 -17.20
N ASN A 33 -4.47 -12.58 -18.15
CA ASN A 33 -3.83 -13.83 -18.58
C ASN A 33 -2.87 -14.35 -17.49
N ALA A 34 -2.80 -15.67 -17.31
CA ALA A 34 -1.97 -16.31 -16.30
C ALA A 34 -0.48 -15.96 -16.42
N ALA A 35 -0.01 -15.72 -17.65
CA ALA A 35 1.37 -15.30 -17.92
C ALA A 35 1.68 -13.87 -17.43
N THR A 36 0.68 -12.98 -17.31
CA THR A 36 0.88 -11.58 -16.88
C THR A 36 0.59 -11.34 -15.40
N TYR A 37 -0.05 -12.29 -14.70
CA TYR A 37 -0.24 -12.28 -13.25
C TYR A 37 1.05 -12.00 -12.44
N PRO A 38 2.16 -12.73 -12.65
CA PRO A 38 3.36 -12.55 -11.83
C PRO A 38 3.96 -11.15 -12.00
N TYR A 39 3.91 -10.59 -13.21
CA TYR A 39 4.43 -9.25 -13.50
C TYR A 39 3.60 -8.16 -12.83
N PHE A 40 2.27 -8.27 -12.88
CA PHE A 40 1.38 -7.31 -12.22
C PHE A 40 1.52 -7.37 -10.69
N ILE A 41 1.58 -8.58 -10.13
CA ILE A 41 1.77 -8.80 -8.70
C ILE A 41 3.14 -8.27 -8.25
N ALA A 42 4.21 -8.51 -9.01
CA ALA A 42 5.54 -8.00 -8.69
C ALA A 42 5.60 -6.48 -8.76
N ALA A 43 5.04 -5.86 -9.81
CA ALA A 43 5.03 -4.41 -9.98
C ALA A 43 4.17 -3.71 -8.91
N GLY A 44 2.94 -4.17 -8.70
CA GLY A 44 2.03 -3.62 -7.71
C GLY A 44 2.48 -3.91 -6.27
N GLY A 45 2.99 -5.11 -6.00
CA GLY A 45 3.52 -5.51 -4.70
C GLY A 45 4.76 -4.71 -4.31
N GLY A 46 5.66 -4.47 -5.28
CA GLY A 46 6.83 -3.60 -5.11
C GLY A 46 6.44 -2.16 -4.74
N PHE A 47 5.43 -1.60 -5.42
CA PHE A 47 4.90 -0.27 -5.09
C PHE A 47 4.31 -0.22 -3.67
N VAL A 48 3.51 -1.23 -3.30
CA VAL A 48 2.90 -1.33 -1.96
C VAL A 48 3.97 -1.42 -0.87
N LEU A 49 5.02 -2.22 -1.08
CA LEU A 49 6.14 -2.33 -0.15
C LEU A 49 6.87 -0.99 0.02
N ALA A 50 7.21 -0.33 -1.10
CA ALA A 50 7.88 0.97 -1.09
C ALA A 50 7.06 2.03 -0.35
N ALA A 51 5.75 2.12 -0.65
CA ALA A 51 4.83 3.04 0.04
C ALA A 51 4.78 2.75 1.56
N ARG A 52 4.79 1.48 1.96
CA ARG A 52 4.80 1.07 3.38
C ARG A 52 6.06 1.55 4.09
N VAL A 53 7.23 1.36 3.48
CA VAL A 53 8.53 1.78 4.03
C VAL A 53 8.58 3.31 4.18
N ILE A 54 8.15 4.05 3.16
CA ILE A 54 8.12 5.52 3.21
C ILE A 54 7.24 6.00 4.37
N VAL A 55 6.06 5.41 4.56
CA VAL A 55 5.15 5.79 5.64
C VAL A 55 5.72 5.47 7.02
N MET A 56 6.38 4.32 7.19
CA MET A 56 7.08 3.99 8.44
C MET A 56 8.21 4.99 8.75
N ILE A 57 8.99 5.40 7.74
CA ILE A 57 10.05 6.41 7.91
C ILE A 57 9.46 7.77 8.29
N LEU A 58 8.37 8.18 7.64
CA LEU A 58 7.70 9.46 7.93
C LEU A 58 7.10 9.48 9.34
N GLU A 59 6.52 8.37 9.79
CA GLU A 59 6.00 8.22 11.16
C GLU A 59 7.13 8.22 12.20
N ALA A 60 8.22 7.48 11.95
CA ALA A 60 9.40 7.46 12.81
C ALA A 60 10.05 8.85 12.94
N ARG A 61 10.04 9.67 11.87
CA ARG A 61 10.48 11.06 11.92
C ARG A 61 9.48 12.00 12.60
N ALA A 62 8.18 11.70 12.52
CA ALA A 62 7.13 12.51 13.16
C ALA A 62 7.03 12.28 14.68
N GLY A 63 7.35 11.07 15.17
CA GLY A 63 7.39 10.74 16.59
C GLY A 63 8.66 11.19 17.33
N LYS A 64 9.67 11.70 16.62
CA LYS A 64 10.89 12.30 17.19
C LYS A 64 10.79 13.82 17.46
N LYS A 65 9.59 14.40 17.34
CA LYS A 65 9.28 15.80 17.70
C LYS A 65 8.29 15.82 18.86
#